data_AF-A0A3M1HGJ3-F1
#
_entry.id   AF-A0A3M1HGJ3-F1
#
_cell.length_a   1.000
_cell.length_b   1.000
_cell.length_c   1.000
_cell.angle_alpha   90.00
_cell.angle_beta   90.00
_cell.angle_gamma   90.00
#
_symmetry.space_group_name_H-M   'P 1'
#
loop_
_entity.id
_entity.type
_entity.pdbx_description
1 polymer ?
#
loop_
_entity_poly.entity_id
_entity_poly.type
_entity_poly.pdbx_seq_one_letter_code
_entity_poly.pdbx_strand_id
1 'polypeptide(L)'
;MMLKMLEGKTAMMDKLEKDIQRVVGKHKSIVAIYLFGSVNKKKAEGELGDIDVAVLLEPYEEDTAISVALSFPKKYDVVILNTARPNIVVEIMRNGTLIYKKAGFRKAQAKVSSYVRMYEKLLVKAGVL
;
A
#
# COMPACT_ATOMS: atom_id res chain seq x y z
N MET A 1 16.29 -3.45 7.87
CA MET A 1 14.91 -3.46 8.40
C MET A 1 14.15 -4.55 7.66
N MET A 2 13.66 -5.55 8.40
CA MET A 2 13.30 -6.88 7.88
C MET A 2 11.86 -6.91 7.33
N LEU A 3 11.66 -7.40 6.10
CA LEU A 3 10.35 -7.78 5.58
C LEU A 3 9.79 -8.93 6.45
N LYS A 4 8.64 -8.72 7.07
CA LYS A 4 7.87 -9.82 7.68
C LYS A 4 6.91 -10.32 6.60
N MET A 5 7.27 -11.35 5.87
CA MET A 5 6.39 -12.00 4.90
C MET A 5 6.13 -13.45 5.34
N LEU A 6 4.87 -13.84 5.17
CA LEU A 6 4.20 -15.05 5.65
C LEU A 6 4.93 -16.34 5.24
N GLU A 7 4.97 -17.31 6.15
CA GLU A 7 5.57 -18.63 5.93
C GLU A 7 4.84 -19.38 4.80
N GLY A 8 5.61 -19.82 3.79
CA GLY A 8 5.11 -20.42 2.55
C GLY A 8 5.56 -19.65 1.30
N LYS A 9 6.88 -19.55 1.07
CA LYS A 9 7.45 -18.80 -0.07
C LYS A 9 7.13 -19.48 -1.41
N THR A 10 6.24 -18.86 -2.18
CA THR A 10 6.05 -19.14 -3.60
C THR A 10 6.93 -18.22 -4.45
N ALA A 11 7.31 -18.63 -5.66
CA ALA A 11 8.15 -17.83 -6.58
C ALA A 11 7.57 -16.42 -6.86
N MET A 12 6.25 -16.26 -6.76
CA MET A 12 5.57 -14.97 -6.88
C MET A 12 5.98 -14.00 -5.76
N MET A 13 6.05 -14.49 -4.52
CA MET A 13 6.41 -13.67 -3.36
C MET A 13 7.86 -13.21 -3.42
N ASP A 14 8.77 -14.05 -3.93
CA ASP A 14 10.16 -13.65 -4.14
C ASP A 14 10.30 -12.57 -5.22
N LYS A 15 9.49 -12.65 -6.29
CA LYS A 15 9.46 -11.62 -7.33
C LYS A 15 8.90 -10.30 -6.78
N LEU A 16 7.81 -10.37 -6.02
CA LEU A 16 7.24 -9.20 -5.33
C LEU A 16 8.28 -8.56 -4.41
N GLU A 17 8.95 -9.34 -3.57
CA GLU A 17 9.99 -8.86 -2.66
C GLU A 17 11.10 -8.11 -3.42
N LYS A 18 11.61 -8.67 -4.52
CA LYS A 18 12.63 -8.03 -5.35
C LYS A 18 12.14 -6.72 -5.98
N ASP A 19 10.92 -6.70 -6.50
CA ASP A 19 10.31 -5.50 -7.07
C ASP A 19 10.19 -4.39 -6.01
N ILE A 20 9.67 -4.73 -4.82
CA ILE A 20 9.55 -3.78 -3.71
C ILE A 20 10.92 -3.25 -3.29
N GLN A 21 11.90 -4.13 -3.08
CA GLN A 21 13.26 -3.74 -2.67
C GLN A 21 13.91 -2.77 -3.65
N ARG A 22 13.73 -2.98 -4.96
CA ARG A 22 14.22 -2.08 -6.00
C ARG A 22 13.57 -0.70 -5.90
N VAL A 23 12.24 -0.64 -5.75
CA VAL A 23 11.50 0.63 -5.68
C VAL A 23 11.86 1.41 -4.42
N VAL A 24 11.84 0.78 -3.25
CA VAL A 24 12.21 1.45 -1.97
C VAL A 24 13.70 1.80 -1.91
N GLY A 25 14.55 1.08 -2.64
CA GLY A 25 15.95 1.42 -2.82
C GLY A 25 16.13 2.78 -3.51
N LYS A 26 15.34 3.02 -4.56
CA LYS A 26 15.33 4.26 -5.36
C LYS A 26 14.62 5.42 -4.68
N HIS A 27 13.55 5.16 -3.93
CA HIS A 27 12.67 6.20 -3.38
C HIS A 27 12.66 6.22 -1.86
N LYS A 28 13.42 7.15 -1.27
CA LYS A 28 13.57 7.26 0.20
C LYS A 28 12.34 7.82 0.90
N SER A 29 11.44 8.50 0.18
CA SER A 29 10.18 9.04 0.69
C SER A 29 9.16 7.94 1.02
N ILE A 30 9.32 6.72 0.50
CA ILE A 30 8.40 5.61 0.80
C ILE A 30 8.54 5.20 2.26
N VAL A 31 7.44 5.33 3.01
CA VAL A 31 7.37 4.94 4.43
C VAL A 31 6.54 3.70 4.68
N ALA A 32 5.62 3.35 3.79
CA ALA A 32 4.91 2.07 3.83
C ALA A 32 4.43 1.65 2.45
N ILE A 33 4.31 0.33 2.27
CA ILE A 33 3.63 -0.28 1.13
C ILE A 33 2.69 -1.35 1.65
N TYR A 34 1.46 -1.32 1.17
CA TYR A 34 0.42 -2.30 1.44
C TYR A 34 0.12 -3.08 0.17
N LEU A 35 -0.08 -4.38 0.29
CA LEU A 35 -0.75 -5.20 -0.72
C LEU A 35 -2.25 -5.17 -0.42
N PHE A 36 -3.09 -4.91 -1.42
CA PHE A 36 -4.54 -4.92 -1.24
C PHE A 36 -5.22 -5.61 -2.44
N GLY A 37 -6.54 -5.53 -2.51
CA GLY A 37 -7.29 -6.07 -3.65
C GLY A 37 -7.32 -7.60 -3.74
N SER A 38 -7.46 -8.10 -4.96
CA SER A 38 -7.82 -9.50 -5.24
C SER A 38 -6.73 -10.51 -4.84
N VAL A 39 -5.47 -10.08 -4.86
CA VAL A 39 -4.31 -10.88 -4.41
C VAL A 39 -4.36 -11.13 -2.89
N ASN A 40 -5.03 -10.28 -2.12
CA ASN A 40 -5.24 -10.51 -0.69
C ASN A 40 -6.40 -11.50 -0.40
N LYS A 41 -7.26 -11.78 -1.40
CA LYS A 41 -8.47 -12.63 -1.25
C LYS A 41 -8.42 -13.96 -1.99
N LYS A 42 -7.56 -14.12 -3.01
CA LYS A 42 -7.40 -15.40 -3.73
C LYS A 42 -6.01 -15.98 -3.49
N LYS A 43 -5.98 -17.15 -2.87
CA LYS A 43 -4.81 -18.02 -2.83
C LYS A 43 -4.23 -18.15 -4.24
N ALA A 44 -2.91 -18.09 -4.29
CA ALA A 44 -2.05 -18.11 -5.47
C ALA A 44 -2.28 -19.32 -6.39
N GLU A 45 -3.32 -19.29 -7.21
CA GLU A 45 -3.53 -20.23 -8.31
C GLU A 45 -3.89 -19.44 -9.58
N GLY A 46 -2.94 -19.41 -10.52
CA GLY A 46 -3.16 -18.87 -11.85
C GLY A 46 -2.56 -17.50 -12.08
N GLU A 47 -2.03 -17.34 -13.29
CA GLU A 47 -1.31 -16.22 -13.91
C GLU A 47 -1.55 -14.82 -13.35
N LEU A 48 -0.45 -14.05 -13.30
CA LEU A 48 -0.28 -12.62 -13.00
C LEU A 48 -1.53 -11.74 -13.16
N GLY A 49 -2.46 -11.81 -12.21
CA GLY A 49 -3.43 -10.74 -12.02
C GLY A 49 -2.69 -9.45 -11.68
N ASP A 50 -3.31 -8.31 -12.01
CA ASP A 50 -2.81 -6.99 -11.63
C ASP A 50 -2.56 -6.98 -10.10
N ILE A 51 -1.34 -6.60 -9.70
CA ILE A 51 -0.94 -6.59 -8.29
C ILE A 51 -1.26 -5.20 -7.72
N ASP A 52 -2.29 -5.12 -6.89
CA ASP A 52 -2.69 -3.86 -6.27
C ASP A 52 -1.80 -3.50 -5.08
N VAL A 53 -1.05 -2.40 -5.20
CA VAL A 53 -0.15 -1.90 -4.14
C VAL A 53 -0.45 -0.47 -3.77
N ALA A 54 -0.56 -0.21 -2.47
CA ALA A 54 -0.79 1.13 -1.94
C ALA A 54 0.50 1.64 -1.30
N VAL A 55 0.91 2.85 -1.67
CA VAL A 55 2.17 3.44 -1.21
C VAL A 55 1.89 4.69 -0.39
N LEU A 56 2.49 4.75 0.80
CA LEU A 56 2.49 5.94 1.64
C LEU A 56 3.85 6.62 1.56
N LEU A 57 3.84 7.93 1.31
CA LEU A 57 5.02 8.79 1.20
C LEU A 57 5.11 9.77 2.38
N GLU A 58 6.32 10.01 2.87
CA GLU A 58 6.64 11.08 3.82
C GLU A 58 8.10 11.56 3.59
N PRO A 59 8.32 12.85 3.26
CA PRO A 59 7.29 13.83 2.91
C PRO A 59 6.54 13.43 1.63
N TYR A 60 5.34 14.00 1.44
CA TYR A 60 4.60 13.87 0.19
C TYR A 60 4.95 15.02 -0.75
N GLU A 61 5.31 14.67 -1.97
CA GLU A 61 5.54 15.58 -3.09
C GLU A 61 4.94 14.94 -4.35
N GLU A 62 4.27 15.73 -5.18
CA GLU A 62 3.53 15.24 -6.34
C GLU A 62 4.44 14.57 -7.38
N ASP A 63 5.54 15.21 -7.76
CA ASP A 63 6.54 14.66 -8.70
C ASP A 63 7.15 13.36 -8.18
N THR A 64 7.43 13.31 -6.87
CA THR A 64 7.92 12.10 -6.21
C THR A 64 6.87 10.98 -6.26
N ALA A 65 5.59 11.30 -6.07
CA ALA A 65 4.50 10.33 -6.15
C ALA A 65 4.36 9.73 -7.56
N ILE A 66 4.41 10.57 -8.59
CA ILE A 66 4.41 10.14 -9.99
C ILE A 66 5.63 9.25 -10.27
N SER A 67 6.82 9.68 -9.85
CA SER A 67 8.07 8.94 -10.05
C SER A 67 8.07 7.58 -9.34
N VAL A 68 7.47 7.50 -8.15
CA VAL A 68 7.24 6.26 -7.41
C VAL A 68 6.32 5.33 -8.18
N ALA A 69 5.14 5.81 -8.61
CA ALA A 69 4.17 5.02 -9.36
C ALA A 69 4.78 4.44 -10.65
N LEU A 70 5.52 5.26 -11.41
CA LEU A 70 6.21 4.84 -12.64
C LEU A 70 7.39 3.88 -12.41
N SER A 71 7.90 3.77 -11.18
CA SER A 71 9.01 2.87 -10.86
C SER A 71 8.57 1.44 -10.59
N PHE A 72 7.27 1.20 -10.40
CA PHE A 72 6.71 -0.15 -10.36
C PHE A 72 6.60 -0.74 -11.78
N PRO A 73 6.75 -2.07 -11.95
CA PRO A 73 6.43 -2.72 -13.21
C PRO A 73 4.97 -2.47 -13.64
N LYS A 74 4.71 -2.46 -14.95
CA LYS A 74 3.37 -2.21 -15.53
C LYS A 74 2.23 -3.11 -15.02
N LYS A 75 2.56 -4.27 -14.45
CA LYS A 75 1.60 -5.22 -13.87
C LYS A 75 1.12 -4.85 -12.45
N TYR A 76 1.57 -3.74 -11.90
CA TYR A 76 1.14 -3.24 -10.60
C TYR A 76 0.16 -2.09 -10.79
N ASP A 77 -0.99 -2.16 -10.15
CA ASP A 77 -1.83 -0.99 -9.95
C ASP A 77 -1.37 -0.28 -8.67
N VAL A 78 -0.95 0.98 -8.80
CA VAL A 78 -0.30 1.73 -7.72
C VAL A 78 -1.21 2.84 -7.24
N VAL A 79 -1.65 2.74 -5.99
CA VAL A 79 -2.41 3.78 -5.31
C VAL A 79 -1.51 4.57 -4.38
N ILE A 80 -1.46 5.89 -4.56
CA ILE A 80 -0.77 6.80 -3.64
C ILE A 80 -1.71 7.17 -2.49
N LEU A 81 -1.45 6.65 -1.29
CA LEU A 81 -2.33 6.82 -0.12
C LEU A 81 -2.45 8.28 0.33
N ASN A 82 -1.47 9.12 0.02
CA ASN A 82 -1.49 10.54 0.35
C ASN A 82 -2.61 11.31 -0.36
N THR A 83 -3.05 10.86 -1.54
CA THR A 83 -4.04 11.54 -2.38
C THR A 83 -5.25 10.68 -2.76
N ALA A 84 -5.25 9.41 -2.35
CA ALA A 84 -6.36 8.51 -2.60
C ALA A 84 -7.66 8.98 -1.94
N ARG A 85 -8.79 8.60 -2.56
CA ARG A 85 -10.12 8.92 -2.03
C ARG A 85 -10.33 8.26 -0.65
N PRO A 86 -11.05 8.91 0.29
CA PRO A 86 -11.19 8.40 1.65
C PRO A 86 -11.71 6.96 1.75
N ASN A 87 -12.68 6.58 0.91
CA ASN A 87 -13.22 5.21 0.88
C ASN A 87 -12.15 4.16 0.53
N ILE A 88 -11.27 4.45 -0.44
CA ILE A 88 -10.16 3.59 -0.83
C ILE A 88 -9.15 3.48 0.31
N VAL A 89 -8.80 4.61 0.93
CA VAL A 89 -7.88 4.62 2.08
C VAL A 89 -8.42 3.77 3.22
N VAL A 90 -9.70 3.92 3.57
CA VAL A 90 -10.35 3.12 4.64
C VAL A 90 -10.29 1.63 4.32
N GLU A 91 -10.62 1.24 3.08
CA GLU A 91 -10.57 -0.16 2.65
C GLU A 91 -9.16 -0.74 2.79
N ILE A 92 -8.15 -0.05 2.26
CA ILE A 92 -6.75 -0.51 2.31
C ILE A 92 -6.23 -0.56 3.75
N MET A 93 -6.59 0.42 4.58
CA MET A 93 -6.13 0.46 5.97
C MET A 93 -6.78 -0.64 6.83
N ARG A 94 -8.01 -1.06 6.51
CA ARG A 94 -8.72 -2.14 7.20
C ARG A 94 -8.33 -3.52 6.69
N ASN A 95 -8.22 -3.68 5.38
CA ASN A 95 -8.12 -4.99 4.72
C ASN A 95 -6.79 -5.25 4.02
N GLY A 96 -5.91 -4.25 3.90
CA GLY A 96 -4.62 -4.37 3.24
C GLY A 96 -3.56 -5.01 4.12
N THR A 97 -2.65 -5.74 3.48
CA THR A 97 -1.51 -6.39 4.12
C THR A 97 -0.29 -5.48 4.05
N LEU A 98 0.24 -5.04 5.19
CA LEU A 98 1.46 -4.22 5.23
C LEU A 98 2.69 -5.06 4.88
N ILE A 99 3.22 -4.88 3.67
CA ILE A 99 4.37 -5.65 3.15
C ILE A 99 5.71 -4.93 3.32
N TYR A 100 5.70 -3.60 3.44
CA TYR A 100 6.89 -2.81 3.73
C TYR A 100 6.56 -1.67 4.68
N LYS A 101 7.49 -1.36 5.58
CA LYS A 101 7.46 -0.16 6.42
C LYS A 101 8.87 0.35 6.66
N LYS A 102 9.03 1.67 6.77
CA LYS A 102 10.26 2.36 7.17
C LYS A 102 10.21 2.78 8.64
N ALA A 103 11.37 3.02 9.25
CA ALA A 103 11.43 3.73 10.53
C ALA A 103 10.75 5.10 10.40
N GLY A 104 9.78 5.39 11.29
CA GLY A 104 8.93 6.59 11.19
C GLY A 104 7.52 6.34 10.66
N PHE A 105 7.23 5.12 10.16
CA PHE A 105 5.91 4.72 9.66
C PHE A 105 4.74 5.12 10.58
N ARG A 106 4.86 4.92 11.89
CA ARG A 106 3.76 5.21 12.84
C ARG A 106 3.28 6.66 12.79
N LYS A 107 4.19 7.62 12.59
CA LYS A 107 3.84 9.05 12.51
C LYS A 107 3.08 9.35 11.21
N ALA A 108 3.55 8.82 10.08
CA ALA A 108 2.88 8.96 8.80
C ALA A 108 1.51 8.25 8.79
N GLN A 109 1.46 7.03 9.35
CA GLN A 109 0.23 6.26 9.51
C GLN A 109 -0.80 7.02 10.34
N ALA A 110 -0.39 7.65 11.45
CA ALA A 110 -1.30 8.40 12.30
C ALA A 110 -2.03 9.52 11.56
N LYS A 111 -1.34 10.23 10.64
CA LYS A 111 -1.96 11.26 9.78
C LYS A 111 -3.05 10.66 8.88
N VAL A 112 -2.75 9.55 8.22
CA VAL A 112 -3.73 8.85 7.37
C VAL A 112 -4.90 8.30 8.21
N SER A 113 -4.60 7.70 9.37
CA SER A 113 -5.61 7.15 10.28
C SER A 113 -6.53 8.21 10.90
N SER A 114 -6.09 9.46 11.07
CA SER A 114 -7.01 10.54 11.48
C SER A 114 -8.06 10.83 10.40
N TYR A 115 -7.67 10.84 9.11
CA TYR A 115 -8.62 11.03 8.01
C TYR A 115 -9.61 9.87 7.91
N VAL A 116 -9.14 8.63 8.05
CA VAL A 116 -9.99 7.43 8.08
C VAL A 116 -11.06 7.54 9.17
N ARG A 117 -10.67 7.85 10.40
CA ARG A 117 -11.61 7.99 11.53
C ARG A 117 -12.63 9.10 11.33
N MET A 118 -12.24 10.21 10.72
CA MET A 118 -13.17 11.30 10.41
C MET A 118 -14.21 10.84 9.38
N TYR A 119 -13.76 10.17 8.32
CA TYR A 119 -14.65 9.67 7.26
C TYR A 119 -15.61 8.59 7.77
N GLU A 120 -15.13 7.65 8.58
CA GLU A 120 -15.99 6.63 9.22
C GLU A 120 -17.09 7.25 10.06
N LYS A 121 -16.76 8.29 10.86
CA LYS A 121 -17.77 9.03 11.64
C LYS A 121 -18.85 9.68 10.77
N LEU A 122 -18.47 10.20 9.59
CA LEU A 122 -19.42 10.81 8.66
C LEU A 122 -20.34 9.75 8.05
N LEU A 123 -19.80 8.59 7.68
CA LEU A 123 -20.60 7.48 7.15
C LEU A 123 -21.60 6.93 8.17
N VAL A 124 -21.20 6.78 9.43
CA VAL A 124 -22.11 6.36 10.52
C VAL A 124 -23.22 7.39 10.72
N LYS A 125 -22.89 8.69 10.70
CA LYS A 125 -23.90 9.75 10.79
C LYS A 125 -24.86 9.76 9.59
N ALA A 126 -24.39 9.34 8.42
CA ALA A 126 -25.19 9.24 7.21
C ALA A 126 -26.00 7.94 7.10
N GLY A 127 -25.88 7.01 8.07
CA GLY A 127 -26.57 5.71 8.06
C GLY A 127 -26.06 4.74 6.98
N VAL A 128 -24.83 4.95 6.48
CA VAL A 128 -24.20 4.10 5.45
C VAL A 128 -23.44 2.93 6.07
N LEU A 129 -22.96 3.10 7.31
CA LEU A 129 -22.31 2.11 8.17
C LEU A 129 -23.07 2.04 9.49
#